data_AF-A0A136K4Y8-F1
#
_entry.id   AF-A0A136K4Y8-F1
#
_cell.length_a   1.000
_cell.length_b   1.000
_cell.length_c   1.000
_cell.angle_alpha   90.00
_cell.angle_beta   90.00
_cell.angle_gamma   90.00
#
_symmetry.space_group_name_H-M   'P 1'
#
loop_
_entity.id
_entity.type
_entity.pdbx_description
1 polymer ?
#
loop_
_entity_poly.entity_id
_entity_poly.type
_entity_poly.pdbx_seq_one_letter_code
_entity_poly.pdbx_strand_id
1 'polypeptide(L)'
;MSALPFHPLIVDWFTRRFVRATEVQLQAWPVIQSGREVLLAAPTGSGKTLAAFLACIDRLFRQAVARELRDETHILYVSPLKALSNDVQKNLQQPLNEIGQAALAAGLLMPELRVMVRTGDTPMAERQQMLRRPPHILITTPESLFILLTADKSRAMLKTVRTVIVDEIHAVAPNKRGAHLALSLERVAALTVAPVQRIGLSATQRPIGLVAQFLVGERSPSSAESEPRPFRLRRKGWRSSTWGIDATWTWRSKCRRTNSAPWRRMRSGAMSTTAWPRSSRAIGPRWCS
;
A
#
# COMPACT_ATOMS: atom_id res chain seq x y z
N MET A 1 -0.69 28.17 -14.15
CA MET A 1 -0.40 27.00 -13.28
C MET A 1 -1.73 26.37 -12.92
N SER A 2 -1.96 25.10 -13.27
CA SER A 2 -3.15 24.38 -12.83
C SER A 2 -3.18 24.34 -11.30
N ALA A 3 -4.31 24.74 -10.69
CA ALA A 3 -4.46 24.73 -9.25
C ALA A 3 -4.26 23.31 -8.69
N LEU A 4 -3.53 23.19 -7.59
CA LEU A 4 -3.37 21.90 -6.91
C LEU A 4 -4.73 21.46 -6.36
N PRO A 5 -5.09 20.16 -6.45
CA PRO A 5 -6.45 19.72 -6.12
C PRO A 5 -6.67 19.52 -4.61
N PHE A 6 -6.05 20.35 -3.77
CA PHE A 6 -6.09 20.22 -2.30
C PHE A 6 -6.87 21.36 -1.64
N HIS A 7 -7.10 21.23 -0.34
CA HIS A 7 -7.63 22.29 0.49
C HIS A 7 -6.71 23.53 0.37
N PRO A 8 -7.25 24.76 0.26
CA PRO A 8 -6.44 25.96 0.06
C PRO A 8 -5.28 26.13 1.04
N LEU A 9 -5.48 25.79 2.33
CA LEU A 9 -4.41 25.83 3.34
C LEU A 9 -3.28 24.83 3.08
N ILE A 10 -3.61 23.64 2.55
CA ILE A 10 -2.59 22.65 2.17
C ILE A 10 -1.85 23.13 0.92
N VAL A 11 -2.56 23.75 -0.03
CA VAL A 11 -1.94 24.36 -1.21
C VAL A 11 -0.95 25.46 -0.80
N ASP A 12 -1.39 26.40 0.03
CA ASP A 12 -0.55 27.48 0.56
C ASP A 12 0.68 26.94 1.29
N TRP A 13 0.49 26.02 2.25
CA TRP A 13 1.59 25.33 2.93
C TRP A 13 2.57 24.68 1.94
N PHE A 14 2.06 23.93 0.96
CA PHE A 14 2.89 23.24 -0.03
C PHE A 14 3.71 24.23 -0.86
N THR A 15 3.10 25.32 -1.32
CA THR A 15 3.78 26.34 -2.14
C THR A 15 4.83 27.14 -1.37
N ARG A 16 4.68 27.31 -0.05
CA ARG A 16 5.71 27.91 0.82
C ARG A 16 6.87 26.94 1.07
N ARG A 17 6.58 25.64 1.18
CA ARG A 17 7.55 24.61 1.55
C ARG A 17 8.37 24.08 0.38
N PHE A 18 7.79 24.06 -0.82
CA PHE A 18 8.39 23.46 -2.02
C PHE A 18 8.33 24.43 -3.20
N VAL A 19 9.43 24.51 -3.96
CA VAL A 19 9.52 25.36 -5.17
C VAL A 19 8.48 24.97 -6.22
N ARG A 20 8.27 23.66 -6.41
CA ARG A 20 7.26 23.11 -7.32
C ARG A 20 6.97 21.64 -7.00
N ALA A 21 5.78 21.19 -7.37
CA ALA A 21 5.43 19.78 -7.36
C ALA A 21 6.26 19.01 -8.42
N THR A 22 6.61 17.76 -8.10
CA THR A 22 7.28 16.87 -9.05
C THR A 22 6.27 16.32 -10.06
N GLU A 23 6.76 15.84 -11.22
CA GLU A 23 5.90 15.23 -12.25
C GLU A 23 5.10 14.04 -11.68
N VAL A 24 5.76 13.22 -10.86
CA VAL A 24 5.13 12.06 -10.21
C VAL A 24 3.99 12.49 -9.30
N GLN A 25 4.17 13.58 -8.55
CA GLN A 25 3.14 14.15 -7.69
C GLN A 25 1.94 14.65 -8.50
N LEU A 26 2.20 15.48 -9.52
CA LEU A 26 1.15 16.06 -10.38
C LEU A 26 0.31 14.99 -11.09
N GLN A 27 0.94 13.92 -11.55
CA GLN A 27 0.23 12.80 -12.18
C GLN A 27 -0.52 11.92 -11.16
N ALA A 28 0.06 11.73 -9.97
CA ALA A 28 -0.51 10.85 -8.95
C ALA A 28 -1.78 11.43 -8.32
N TRP A 29 -1.79 12.72 -8.00
CA TRP A 29 -2.84 13.31 -7.18
C TRP A 29 -4.26 13.17 -7.75
N PRO A 30 -4.53 13.44 -9.05
CA PRO A 30 -5.87 13.24 -9.60
C PRO A 30 -6.32 11.77 -9.54
N VAL A 31 -5.41 10.82 -9.77
CA VAL A 31 -5.70 9.39 -9.71
C VAL A 31 -5.99 8.95 -8.27
N ILE A 32 -5.14 9.34 -7.32
CA ILE A 32 -5.33 9.01 -5.90
C ILE A 32 -6.65 9.60 -5.40
N GLN A 33 -6.94 10.86 -5.72
CA GLN A 33 -8.16 11.51 -5.27
C GLN A 33 -9.43 10.88 -5.83
N SER A 34 -9.38 10.36 -7.06
CA SER A 34 -10.50 9.61 -7.67
C SER A 34 -10.82 8.28 -6.96
N GLY A 35 -10.01 7.85 -5.99
CA GLY A 35 -10.21 6.59 -5.26
C GLY A 35 -9.67 5.36 -6.00
N ARG A 36 -9.14 5.52 -7.21
CA ARG A 36 -8.54 4.44 -7.99
C ARG A 36 -7.25 3.94 -7.37
N GLU A 37 -7.00 2.65 -7.53
CA GLU A 37 -5.72 2.04 -7.15
C GLU A 37 -4.61 2.55 -8.06
N VAL A 38 -3.41 2.74 -7.52
CA VAL A 38 -2.29 3.31 -8.29
C VAL A 38 -0.96 2.74 -7.84
N LEU A 39 -0.08 2.46 -8.81
CA LEU A 39 1.31 2.11 -8.57
C LEU A 39 2.21 3.28 -9.03
N LEU A 40 2.81 3.97 -8.08
CA LEU A 40 3.78 5.03 -8.34
C LEU A 40 5.16 4.42 -8.53
N ALA A 41 5.58 4.32 -9.80
CA ALA A 41 6.91 3.85 -10.17
C ALA A 41 7.81 5.00 -10.60
N ALA A 42 8.71 5.41 -9.71
CA ALA A 42 9.67 6.47 -9.96
C ALA A 42 10.95 6.25 -9.13
N PRO A 43 12.08 6.85 -9.49
CA PRO A 43 13.30 6.77 -8.68
C PRO A 43 13.10 7.24 -7.23
N THR A 44 13.99 6.82 -6.34
CA THR A 44 14.07 7.41 -4.98
C THR A 44 14.29 8.93 -5.08
N GLY A 45 13.85 9.67 -4.05
CA GLY A 45 13.91 11.14 -4.08
C GLY A 45 12.89 11.84 -5.00
N SER A 46 12.07 11.12 -5.77
CA SER A 46 11.06 11.73 -6.67
C SER A 46 9.80 12.25 -5.97
N GLY A 47 9.73 12.15 -4.64
CA GLY A 47 8.58 12.61 -3.85
C GLY A 47 7.35 11.68 -3.84
N LYS A 48 7.51 10.39 -4.18
CA LYS A 48 6.43 9.38 -4.21
C LYS A 48 5.66 9.27 -2.88
N THR A 49 6.40 9.22 -1.78
CA THR A 49 5.84 9.08 -0.43
C THR A 49 4.98 10.30 -0.08
N LEU A 50 5.48 11.51 -0.32
CA LEU A 50 4.69 12.74 -0.15
C LEU A 50 3.49 12.78 -1.10
N ALA A 51 3.62 12.30 -2.34
CA ALA A 51 2.51 12.24 -3.29
C ALA A 51 1.34 11.42 -2.72
N ALA A 52 1.64 10.24 -2.19
CA ALA A 52 0.66 9.34 -1.59
C ALA A 52 0.06 9.92 -0.30
N PHE A 53 0.91 10.36 0.63
CA PHE A 53 0.45 10.87 1.92
C PHE A 53 -0.33 12.17 1.80
N LEU A 54 0.12 13.14 0.99
CA LEU A 54 -0.54 14.44 0.91
C LEU A 54 -1.99 14.33 0.42
N ALA A 55 -2.25 13.46 -0.56
CA ALA A 55 -3.61 13.20 -1.03
C ALA A 55 -4.50 12.54 0.04
N CYS A 56 -3.93 11.71 0.91
CA CYS A 56 -4.69 11.09 2.00
C CYS A 56 -4.86 12.05 3.18
N ILE A 57 -3.86 12.87 3.49
CA ILE A 57 -3.89 13.92 4.51
C ILE A 57 -4.95 14.96 4.15
N ASP A 58 -5.07 15.37 2.88
CA ASP A 58 -6.10 16.30 2.44
C ASP A 58 -7.51 15.83 2.79
N ARG A 59 -7.78 14.52 2.65
CA ARG A 59 -9.07 13.94 3.06
C ARG A 59 -9.30 14.03 4.56
N LEU A 60 -8.29 13.65 5.37
CA LEU A 60 -8.37 13.76 6.83
C LEU A 60 -8.52 15.20 7.29
N PHE A 61 -7.81 16.12 6.65
CA PHE A 61 -7.85 17.54 6.94
C PHE A 61 -9.23 18.13 6.67
N ARG A 62 -9.84 17.80 5.52
CA ARG A 62 -11.22 18.22 5.21
C ARG A 62 -12.23 17.70 6.23
N GLN A 63 -12.09 16.44 6.64
CA GLN A 63 -12.93 15.86 7.71
C GLN A 63 -12.71 16.58 9.05
N ALA A 64 -11.47 16.94 9.37
CA ALA A 64 -11.14 17.66 10.60
C ALA A 64 -11.78 19.05 10.62
N VAL A 65 -11.68 19.78 9.51
CA VAL A 65 -12.31 21.10 9.34
C VAL A 65 -13.84 21.01 9.39
N ALA A 66 -14.42 19.96 8.81
CA ALA A 66 -15.86 19.69 8.88
C ALA A 66 -16.35 19.17 10.24
N ARG A 67 -15.45 18.95 11.21
CA ARG A 67 -15.74 18.31 12.52
C ARG A 67 -16.29 16.88 12.40
N GLU A 68 -15.89 16.17 11.35
CA GLU A 68 -16.27 14.79 11.05
C GLU A 68 -15.14 13.79 11.29
N LEU A 69 -13.94 14.26 11.63
CA LEU A 69 -12.80 13.38 11.90
C LEU A 69 -13.02 12.60 13.20
N ARG A 70 -13.08 11.27 13.06
CA ARG A 70 -13.24 10.33 14.18
C ARG A 70 -11.90 9.76 14.60
N ASP A 71 -11.83 9.26 15.83
CA ASP A 71 -10.68 8.52 16.35
C ASP A 71 -10.62 7.09 15.78
N GLU A 72 -10.45 7.01 14.46
CA GLU A 72 -10.45 5.80 13.64
C GLU A 72 -9.18 5.72 12.78
N THR A 73 -8.72 4.52 12.45
CA THR A 73 -7.60 4.35 11.50
C THR A 73 -8.11 4.40 10.08
N HIS A 74 -7.68 5.41 9.32
CA HIS A 74 -8.08 5.63 7.93
C HIS A 74 -7.01 5.19 6.93
N ILE A 75 -5.73 5.39 7.29
CA ILE A 75 -4.59 5.15 6.42
C ILE A 75 -3.70 4.07 7.07
N LEU A 76 -3.47 2.99 6.34
CA LEU A 76 -2.52 1.95 6.71
C LEU A 76 -1.32 2.02 5.76
N TYR A 77 -0.16 2.41 6.28
CA TYR A 77 1.09 2.43 5.53
C TYR A 77 1.93 1.21 5.92
N VAL A 78 2.29 0.39 4.94
CA VAL A 78 3.06 -0.84 5.10
C VAL A 78 4.42 -0.68 4.46
N SER A 79 5.47 -0.70 5.27
CA SER A 79 6.86 -0.67 4.80
C SER A 79 7.56 -1.99 5.07
N PRO A 80 8.27 -2.57 4.08
CA PRO A 80 8.97 -3.83 4.24
C PRO A 80 10.27 -3.70 5.04
N LEU A 81 10.76 -2.47 5.25
CA LEU A 81 12.00 -2.17 5.96
C LEU A 81 11.68 -1.45 7.28
N LYS A 82 12.03 -2.07 8.41
CA LYS A 82 11.80 -1.50 9.76
C LYS A 82 12.43 -0.11 9.91
N ALA A 83 13.69 0.05 9.48
CA ALA A 83 14.41 1.32 9.59
C ALA A 83 13.65 2.47 8.90
N LEU A 84 12.99 2.19 7.77
CA LEU A 84 12.21 3.17 7.03
C LEU A 84 10.92 3.59 7.76
N SER A 85 10.38 2.76 8.66
CA SER A 85 9.10 3.07 9.32
C SER A 85 9.20 4.27 10.27
N ASN A 86 10.27 4.35 11.06
CA ASN A 86 10.51 5.48 11.97
C ASN A 86 10.85 6.76 11.20
N ASP A 87 11.63 6.64 10.13
CA ASP A 87 11.98 7.78 9.29
C ASP A 87 10.74 8.35 8.58
N VAL A 88 9.85 7.49 8.08
CA VAL A 88 8.58 7.91 7.47
C VAL A 88 7.71 8.63 8.50
N GLN A 89 7.63 8.13 9.74
CA GLN A 89 6.87 8.81 10.79
C GLN A 89 7.41 10.23 11.04
N LYS A 90 8.72 10.39 11.24
CA LYS A 90 9.35 11.70 11.44
C LYS A 90 9.10 12.63 10.26
N ASN A 91 9.29 12.12 9.05
CA ASN A 91 9.08 12.87 7.81
C ASN A 91 7.61 13.25 7.58
N LEU A 92 6.65 12.55 8.21
CA LEU A 92 5.23 12.86 8.14
C LEU A 92 4.77 13.79 9.25
N GLN A 93 5.35 13.66 10.44
CA GLN A 93 4.97 14.47 11.61
C GLN A 93 5.24 15.95 11.37
N GLN A 94 6.37 16.30 10.74
CA GLN A 94 6.68 17.69 10.43
C GLN A 94 5.61 18.34 9.53
N PRO A 95 5.28 17.79 8.33
CA PRO A 95 4.18 18.30 7.52
C PRO A 95 2.84 18.40 8.26
N LEU A 96 2.49 17.41 9.07
CA LEU A 96 1.23 17.42 9.83
C LEU A 96 1.19 18.58 10.84
N ASN A 97 2.30 18.81 11.55
CA ASN A 97 2.42 19.91 12.50
C ASN A 97 2.37 21.27 11.80
N GLU A 98 3.08 21.44 10.69
CA GLU A 98 3.09 22.67 9.90
C GLU A 98 1.70 23.00 9.32
N ILE A 99 1.00 21.98 8.79
CA ILE A 99 -0.39 22.12 8.32
C ILE A 99 -1.34 22.48 9.47
N GLY A 100 -1.18 21.86 10.64
CA GLY A 100 -1.97 22.18 11.83
C GLY A 100 -1.74 23.61 12.32
N GLN A 101 -0.50 24.09 12.31
CA GLN A 101 -0.17 25.48 12.65
C GLN A 101 -0.76 26.46 11.63
N ALA A 102 -0.71 26.15 10.33
CA ALA A 102 -1.34 26.96 9.30
C ALA A 102 -2.87 27.04 9.48
N ALA A 103 -3.51 25.93 9.86
CA ALA A 103 -4.93 25.91 10.18
C ALA A 103 -5.27 26.76 11.40
N LEU A 104 -4.49 26.65 12.48
CA LEU A 104 -4.66 27.45 13.68
C LEU A 104 -4.49 28.95 13.40
N ALA A 105 -3.46 29.33 12.63
CA ALA A 105 -3.22 30.71 12.22
C ALA A 105 -4.35 31.28 11.35
N ALA A 106 -5.06 30.42 10.61
CA ALA A 106 -6.25 30.76 9.85
C ALA A 106 -7.55 30.74 10.69
N GLY A 107 -7.47 30.56 12.01
CA GLY A 107 -8.61 30.54 12.92
C GLY A 107 -9.40 29.21 12.93
N LEU A 108 -8.87 28.15 12.33
CA LEU A 108 -9.49 26.83 12.32
C LEU A 108 -9.02 25.99 13.52
N LEU A 109 -9.93 25.73 14.45
CA LEU A 109 -9.71 24.76 15.52
C LEU A 109 -10.04 23.36 14.99
N MET A 110 -8.99 22.56 14.75
CA MET A 110 -9.11 21.19 14.28
C MET A 110 -8.41 20.20 15.23
N PRO A 111 -8.92 18.97 15.35
CA PRO A 111 -8.23 17.92 16.09
C PRO A 111 -6.88 17.57 15.46
N GLU A 112 -5.95 17.10 16.28
CA GLU A 112 -4.64 16.63 15.83
C GLU A 112 -4.75 15.42 14.89
N LEU A 113 -4.07 15.48 13.75
CA LEU A 113 -3.90 14.35 12.85
C LEU A 113 -2.81 13.40 13.39
N ARG A 114 -3.24 12.36 14.10
CA ARG A 114 -2.35 11.39 14.75
C ARG A 114 -1.74 10.36 13.79
N VAL A 115 -0.42 10.19 13.88
CA VAL A 115 0.35 9.13 13.23
C VAL A 115 1.06 8.27 14.29
N MET A 116 1.08 6.95 14.09
CA MET A 116 1.79 6.03 14.99
C MET A 116 2.48 4.90 14.22
N VAL A 117 3.63 4.46 14.73
CA VAL A 117 4.35 3.29 14.22
C VAL A 117 4.04 2.07 15.08
N ARG A 118 3.61 0.99 14.42
CA ARG A 118 3.38 -0.31 15.03
C ARG A 118 4.26 -1.37 14.40
N THR A 119 5.33 -1.75 15.11
CA THR A 119 6.23 -2.84 14.74
C THR A 119 6.37 -3.84 15.88
N GLY A 120 7.12 -4.92 15.67
CA GLY A 120 7.49 -5.85 16.74
C GLY A 120 8.15 -5.19 17.95
N ASP A 121 8.77 -4.02 17.76
CA ASP A 121 9.57 -3.31 18.77
C ASP A 121 8.75 -2.27 19.54
N THR A 122 7.50 -1.97 19.12
CA THR A 122 6.62 -1.02 19.81
C THR A 122 6.34 -1.47 21.26
N PRO A 123 6.59 -0.65 22.28
CA PRO A 123 6.31 -0.98 23.69
C PRO A 123 4.85 -1.35 23.98
N MET A 124 4.61 -2.17 25.01
CA MET A 124 3.25 -2.58 25.40
C MET A 124 2.32 -1.40 25.69
N ALA A 125 2.84 -0.38 26.39
CA ALA A 125 2.06 0.82 26.74
C ALA A 125 1.55 1.54 25.48
N GLU A 126 2.41 1.73 24.48
CA GLU A 126 2.03 2.32 23.18
C GLU A 126 1.01 1.45 22.44
N ARG A 127 1.16 0.12 22.46
CA ARG A 127 0.17 -0.79 21.85
C ARG A 127 -1.20 -0.65 22.50
N GLN A 128 -1.26 -0.54 23.83
CA GLN A 128 -2.53 -0.34 24.55
C GLN A 128 -3.12 1.03 24.27
N GLN A 129 -2.30 2.07 24.24
CA GLN A 129 -2.73 3.43 23.91
C GLN A 129 -3.32 3.50 22.50
N MET A 130 -2.68 2.85 21.53
CA MET A 130 -3.17 2.72 20.16
C MET A 130 -4.58 2.10 20.10
N LEU A 131 -4.84 1.08 20.92
CA LEU A 131 -6.17 0.43 20.95
C LEU A 131 -7.24 1.29 21.62
N ARG A 132 -6.87 2.11 22.60
CA ARG A 132 -7.80 3.03 23.28
C ARG A 132 -8.13 4.23 22.41
N ARG A 133 -7.12 4.77 21.72
CA ARG A 133 -7.24 5.93 20.84
C ARG A 133 -6.50 5.65 19.54
N PRO A 134 -7.20 5.07 18.54
CA PRO A 134 -6.60 4.74 17.25
C PRO A 134 -5.92 5.94 16.57
N PRO A 135 -4.75 5.74 15.94
CA PRO A 135 -4.15 6.75 15.08
C PRO A 135 -4.92 6.82 13.76
N HIS A 136 -4.99 8.00 13.14
CA HIS A 136 -5.56 8.15 11.80
C HIS A 136 -4.66 7.51 10.74
N ILE A 137 -3.34 7.54 10.99
CA ILE A 137 -2.30 6.98 10.14
C ILE A 137 -1.51 5.94 10.91
N LEU A 138 -1.62 4.68 10.52
CA LEU A 138 -0.87 3.58 11.10
C LEU A 138 0.26 3.15 10.15
N ILE A 139 1.50 3.29 10.61
CA ILE A 139 2.71 2.80 9.91
C ILE A 139 3.07 1.43 10.50
N THR A 140 3.23 0.40 9.67
CA THR A 140 3.51 -0.97 10.14
C THR A 140 4.41 -1.74 9.15
N THR A 141 4.89 -2.90 9.58
CA THR A 141 5.52 -3.90 8.68
C THR A 141 4.51 -4.98 8.26
N PRO A 142 4.79 -5.76 7.19
CA PRO A 142 3.95 -6.89 6.79
C PRO A 142 3.71 -7.91 7.91
N GLU A 143 4.75 -8.23 8.70
CA GLU A 143 4.68 -9.19 9.80
C GLU A 143 3.82 -8.64 10.95
N SER A 144 3.99 -7.36 11.27
CA SER A 144 3.20 -6.70 12.32
C SER A 144 1.74 -6.54 11.90
N LEU A 145 1.47 -6.27 10.63
CA LEU A 145 0.12 -6.24 10.07
C LEU A 145 -0.60 -7.58 10.24
N PHE A 146 0.07 -8.69 9.96
CA PHE A 146 -0.51 -10.01 10.17
C PHE A 146 -0.88 -10.29 11.62
N ILE A 147 -0.04 -9.85 12.56
CA ILE A 147 -0.37 -9.94 14.00
C ILE A 147 -1.61 -9.09 14.32
N LEU A 148 -1.67 -7.85 13.81
CA LEU A 148 -2.82 -6.97 14.03
C LEU A 148 -4.13 -7.56 13.49
N LEU A 149 -4.08 -8.21 12.33
CA LEU A 149 -5.22 -8.87 11.70
C LEU A 149 -5.66 -10.16 12.41
N THR A 150 -4.86 -10.68 13.33
CA THR A 150 -5.13 -11.97 14.00
C THR A 150 -5.71 -11.77 15.40
N ALA A 151 -5.31 -10.72 16.12
CA ALA A 151 -5.89 -10.40 17.42
C ALA A 151 -7.17 -9.55 17.29
N ASP A 152 -8.24 -9.91 18.02
CA ASP A 152 -9.57 -9.31 17.86
C ASP A 152 -9.62 -7.79 18.02
N LYS A 153 -9.01 -7.27 19.09
CA LYS A 153 -9.03 -5.82 19.38
C LYS A 153 -8.31 -5.00 18.31
N SER A 154 -7.11 -5.42 17.92
CA SER A 154 -6.37 -4.75 16.84
C SER A 154 -7.03 -4.93 15.48
N ARG A 155 -7.65 -6.08 15.24
CA ARG A 155 -8.42 -6.33 14.01
C ARG A 155 -9.63 -5.39 13.95
N ALA A 156 -10.35 -5.18 15.04
CA ALA A 156 -11.46 -4.24 15.08
C ALA A 156 -11.05 -2.81 14.68
N MET A 157 -9.87 -2.35 15.13
CA MET A 157 -9.30 -1.04 14.76
C MET A 157 -9.08 -0.87 13.25
N LEU A 158 -8.81 -1.95 12.51
CA LEU A 158 -8.53 -1.90 11.07
C LEU A 158 -9.80 -1.87 10.20
N LYS A 159 -11.00 -2.03 10.77
CA LYS A 159 -12.29 -2.05 10.02
C LYS A 159 -12.60 -0.73 9.30
N THR A 160 -12.00 0.36 9.74
CA THR A 160 -12.24 1.72 9.24
C THR A 160 -11.23 2.16 8.19
N VAL A 161 -10.23 1.33 7.89
CA VAL A 161 -9.20 1.64 6.90
C VAL A 161 -9.87 1.92 5.55
N ARG A 162 -9.46 3.03 4.91
CA ARG A 162 -9.93 3.46 3.59
C ARG A 162 -8.82 3.39 2.55
N THR A 163 -7.58 3.55 2.98
CA THR A 163 -6.42 3.54 2.08
C THR A 163 -5.29 2.72 2.67
N VAL A 164 -4.72 1.84 1.84
CA VAL A 164 -3.49 1.09 2.14
C VAL A 164 -2.38 1.55 1.22
N ILE A 165 -1.28 2.03 1.79
CA ILE A 165 -0.07 2.41 1.07
C ILE A 165 0.96 1.30 1.28
N VAL A 166 1.49 0.72 0.20
CA VAL A 166 2.54 -0.30 0.25
C VAL A 166 3.81 0.30 -0.32
N ASP A 167 4.78 0.58 0.54
CA ASP A 167 6.06 1.13 0.11
C ASP A 167 7.05 0.03 -0.28
N GLU A 168 8.01 0.40 -1.12
CA GLU A 168 9.06 -0.48 -1.65
C GLU A 168 8.53 -1.86 -2.06
N ILE A 169 7.37 -1.87 -2.74
CA ILE A 169 6.62 -3.10 -3.03
C ILE A 169 7.44 -4.12 -3.82
N HIS A 170 8.39 -3.65 -4.64
CA HIS A 170 9.30 -4.51 -5.39
C HIS A 170 10.26 -5.32 -4.50
N ALA A 171 10.54 -4.87 -3.28
CA ALA A 171 11.41 -5.59 -2.34
C ALA A 171 10.72 -6.82 -1.74
N VAL A 172 9.38 -6.85 -1.74
CA VAL A 172 8.59 -7.96 -1.19
C VAL A 172 7.91 -8.82 -2.23
N ALA A 173 7.49 -8.25 -3.37
CA ALA A 173 6.78 -8.95 -4.42
C ALA A 173 7.39 -10.31 -4.85
N PRO A 174 8.73 -10.49 -4.98
CA PRO A 174 9.29 -11.74 -5.50
C PRO A 174 9.45 -12.86 -4.45
N ASN A 175 9.12 -12.65 -3.17
CA ASN A 175 9.44 -13.61 -2.12
C ASN A 175 8.23 -14.01 -1.26
N LYS A 176 8.43 -14.95 -0.34
CA LYS A 176 7.38 -15.45 0.57
C LYS A 176 6.76 -14.33 1.44
N ARG A 177 7.52 -13.27 1.75
CA ARG A 177 6.97 -12.10 2.46
C ARG A 177 5.96 -11.36 1.59
N GLY A 178 6.18 -11.30 0.28
CA GLY A 178 5.21 -10.79 -0.70
C GLY A 178 3.91 -11.58 -0.68
N ALA A 179 3.99 -12.92 -0.78
CA ALA A 179 2.79 -13.76 -0.71
C ALA A 179 2.00 -13.55 0.59
N HIS A 180 2.70 -13.46 1.71
CA HIS A 180 2.10 -13.18 3.02
C HIS A 180 1.47 -11.77 3.08
N LEU A 181 2.14 -10.76 2.50
CA LEU A 181 1.59 -9.40 2.40
C LEU A 181 0.31 -9.40 1.53
N ALA A 182 0.32 -10.04 0.37
CA ALA A 182 -0.86 -10.12 -0.51
C ALA A 182 -2.07 -10.71 0.23
N LEU A 183 -1.89 -11.82 0.94
CA LEU A 183 -2.96 -12.41 1.77
C LEU A 183 -3.42 -11.46 2.89
N SER A 184 -2.50 -10.74 3.51
CA SER A 184 -2.83 -9.76 4.55
C SER A 184 -3.62 -8.58 3.97
N LEU A 185 -3.30 -8.12 2.76
CA LEU A 185 -4.03 -7.05 2.07
C LEU A 185 -5.46 -7.50 1.68
N GLU A 186 -5.65 -8.75 1.28
CA GLU A 186 -7.00 -9.30 1.06
C GLU A 186 -7.80 -9.42 2.36
N ARG A 187 -7.15 -9.82 3.46
CA ARG A 187 -7.79 -9.84 4.78
C ARG A 187 -8.21 -8.44 5.26
N VAL A 188 -7.39 -7.41 5.02
CA VAL A 188 -7.77 -6.02 5.33
C VAL A 188 -9.02 -5.64 4.53
N ALA A 189 -9.04 -5.97 3.24
CA ALA A 189 -10.17 -5.62 2.38
C ALA A 189 -11.47 -6.34 2.72
N ALA A 190 -11.39 -7.62 3.06
CA ALA A 190 -12.54 -8.41 3.51
C ALA A 190 -13.06 -7.94 4.89
N LEU A 191 -12.21 -7.31 5.69
CA LEU A 191 -12.55 -6.81 7.02
C LEU A 191 -13.26 -5.45 6.98
N THR A 192 -12.96 -4.62 5.99
CA THR A 192 -13.51 -3.26 5.83
C THR A 192 -14.86 -3.29 5.13
N VAL A 193 -15.81 -2.48 5.60
CA VAL A 193 -17.15 -2.39 4.99
C VAL A 193 -17.14 -1.67 3.64
N ALA A 194 -16.21 -0.73 3.44
CA ALA A 194 -16.06 0.02 2.19
C ALA A 194 -14.83 -0.47 1.41
N PRO A 195 -14.81 -0.31 0.07
CA PRO A 195 -13.63 -0.63 -0.74
C PRO A 195 -12.39 0.11 -0.24
N VAL A 196 -11.30 -0.64 -0.05
CA VAL A 196 -10.00 -0.09 0.34
C VAL A 196 -9.19 0.26 -0.90
N GLN A 197 -8.84 1.52 -1.05
CA GLN A 197 -7.92 2.00 -2.07
C GLN A 197 -6.50 1.52 -1.76
N ARG A 198 -5.81 0.92 -2.75
CA ARG A 198 -4.42 0.50 -2.63
C ARG A 198 -3.49 1.41 -3.44
N ILE A 199 -2.43 1.89 -2.80
CA ILE A 199 -1.40 2.73 -3.39
C ILE A 199 -0.05 2.03 -3.24
N GLY A 200 0.56 1.59 -4.34
CA GLY A 200 1.89 1.01 -4.33
C GLY A 200 2.94 2.07 -4.62
N LEU A 201 4.05 2.04 -3.88
CA LEU A 201 5.23 2.86 -4.15
C LEU A 201 6.37 1.92 -4.52
N SER A 202 7.02 2.19 -5.65
CA SER A 202 8.14 1.39 -6.11
C SER A 202 9.21 2.26 -6.74
N ALA A 203 10.48 1.91 -6.51
CA ALA A 203 11.53 2.26 -7.45
C ALA A 203 11.20 1.69 -8.85
N THR A 204 11.77 2.29 -9.90
CA THR A 204 11.56 1.86 -11.28
C THR A 204 12.03 0.42 -11.48
N GLN A 205 11.11 -0.53 -11.64
CA GLN A 205 11.38 -1.96 -11.82
C GLN A 205 10.65 -2.51 -13.05
N ARG A 206 11.15 -3.63 -13.59
CA ARG A 206 10.52 -4.36 -14.69
C ARG A 206 10.30 -5.83 -14.29
N PRO A 207 9.17 -6.44 -14.65
CA PRO A 207 8.01 -5.86 -15.34
C PRO A 207 7.02 -5.19 -14.36
N ILE A 208 6.71 -3.91 -14.59
CA ILE A 208 5.82 -3.11 -13.74
C ILE A 208 4.38 -3.65 -13.66
N GLY A 209 3.92 -4.32 -14.73
CA GLY A 209 2.60 -4.93 -14.78
C GLY A 209 2.42 -6.03 -13.73
N LEU A 210 3.44 -6.85 -13.48
CA LEU A 210 3.36 -7.88 -12.44
C LEU A 210 3.29 -7.27 -11.04
N VAL A 211 3.99 -6.17 -10.80
CA VAL A 211 3.94 -5.45 -9.51
C VAL A 211 2.58 -4.80 -9.31
N ALA A 212 1.96 -4.28 -10.37
CA ALA A 212 0.62 -3.73 -10.31
C ALA A 212 -0.43 -4.82 -10.04
N GLN A 213 -0.32 -5.98 -10.71
CA GLN A 213 -1.16 -7.15 -10.45
C GLN A 213 -1.00 -7.66 -9.01
N PHE A 214 0.23 -7.70 -8.49
CA PHE A 214 0.49 -8.05 -7.09
C PHE A 214 -0.18 -7.09 -6.10
N LEU A 215 -0.18 -5.78 -6.39
CA LEU A 215 -0.82 -4.77 -5.54
C LEU A 215 -2.35 -4.92 -5.52
N VAL A 216 -2.96 -5.07 -6.70
CA VAL A 216 -4.41 -5.03 -6.88
C VAL A 216 -5.07 -6.39 -6.64
N GLY A 217 -4.36 -7.49 -6.89
CA GLY A 217 -4.93 -8.82 -6.91
C GLY A 217 -5.85 -9.02 -8.12
N GLU A 218 -6.85 -9.89 -7.98
CA GLU A 218 -7.86 -10.17 -9.03
C GLU A 218 -9.07 -9.22 -8.99
N ARG A 219 -8.95 -8.07 -8.31
CA ARG A 219 -10.03 -7.09 -8.29
C ARG A 219 -10.29 -6.60 -9.71
N SER A 220 -11.54 -6.70 -10.15
CA SER A 220 -11.92 -6.18 -11.45
C SER A 220 -11.55 -4.70 -11.51
N PRO A 221 -10.80 -4.24 -12.54
CA PRO A 221 -10.62 -2.81 -12.73
C PRO A 221 -12.01 -2.21 -12.82
N SER A 222 -12.29 -1.20 -11.97
CA SER A 222 -13.51 -0.39 -12.08
C SER A 222 -13.68 -0.05 -13.57
N SER A 223 -14.83 -0.37 -14.14
CA SER A 223 -15.17 -0.37 -15.57
C SER A 223 -15.05 0.98 -16.28
N ALA A 224 -13.85 1.55 -16.26
CA ALA A 224 -13.42 2.69 -17.04
C ALA A 224 -12.15 2.23 -17.75
N GLU A 225 -12.28 2.02 -19.06
CA GLU A 225 -11.19 1.65 -19.96
C GLU A 225 -9.95 2.52 -19.70
N SER A 226 -8.90 1.91 -19.17
CA SER A 226 -7.55 2.37 -19.42
C SER A 226 -6.62 1.18 -19.24
N GLU A 227 -6.07 0.69 -20.34
CA GLU A 227 -4.87 -0.16 -20.29
C GLU A 227 -3.85 0.46 -19.33
N PRO A 228 -3.12 -0.35 -18.54
CA PRO A 228 -2.02 0.16 -17.75
C PRO A 228 -1.00 0.77 -18.70
N ARG A 229 -0.99 2.11 -18.86
CA ARG A 229 -0.01 2.80 -19.71
C ARG A 229 1.33 2.80 -18.98
N PRO A 230 2.33 1.99 -19.38
CA PRO A 230 3.65 2.07 -18.78
C PRO A 230 4.26 3.43 -19.13
N PHE A 231 4.31 4.36 -18.18
CA PHE A 231 4.99 5.62 -18.40
C PHE A 231 6.51 5.41 -18.32
N ARG A 232 7.16 5.42 -19.48
CA ARG A 232 8.62 5.47 -19.60
C ARG A 232 9.03 6.94 -19.56
N LEU A 233 9.81 7.32 -18.55
CA LEU A 233 10.45 8.64 -18.46
C LEU A 233 11.21 8.92 -19.77
N ARG A 234 10.63 9.69 -20.70
CA ARG A 234 11.35 10.18 -21.88
C ARG A 234 12.35 11.22 -21.38
N ARG A 235 13.62 10.84 -21.27
CA ARG A 235 14.73 11.80 -21.15
C ARG A 235 14.70 12.73 -22.37
N LYS A 236 14.16 13.94 -22.22
CA LYS A 236 14.44 15.05 -23.14
C LYS A 236 15.61 15.84 -22.57
N GLY A 237 16.71 15.90 -23.31
CA GLY A 237 17.79 16.85 -23.09
C GLY A 237 18.82 16.45 -22.03
N TRP A 238 19.66 15.47 -22.34
CA TRP A 238 21.02 15.44 -21.79
C TRP A 238 21.97 15.59 -22.97
N ARG A 239 22.55 16.79 -23.12
CA ARG A 239 23.68 17.00 -24.02
C ARG A 239 24.84 16.18 -23.47
N SER A 240 25.44 15.39 -24.34
CA SER A 240 26.63 14.60 -24.07
C SER A 240 27.77 15.50 -23.60
N SER A 241 28.20 15.32 -22.35
CA SER A 241 29.58 15.51 -21.97
C SER A 241 30.12 14.14 -21.58
N THR A 242 30.93 13.61 -22.49
CA THR A 242 31.90 12.53 -22.37
C THR A 242 32.34 12.21 -20.96
N TRP A 243 32.07 10.98 -20.52
CA TRP A 243 33.02 10.17 -19.77
C TRP A 243 32.93 8.76 -20.35
N GLY A 244 33.95 8.39 -21.12
CA GLY A 244 34.13 7.04 -21.61
C GLY A 244 34.52 6.11 -20.46
N ILE A 245 34.07 4.87 -20.55
CA ILE A 245 34.92 3.68 -20.58
C ILE A 245 34.04 2.51 -21.04
N ASP A 246 34.59 1.76 -21.98
CA ASP A 246 34.05 0.61 -22.68
C ASP A 246 33.56 -0.52 -21.76
N ALA A 247 32.44 -1.14 -22.16
CA ALA A 247 32.20 -2.56 -21.98
C ALA A 247 31.17 -3.03 -23.02
N THR A 248 31.69 -3.49 -24.15
CA THR A 248 30.95 -4.18 -25.20
C THR A 248 30.38 -5.49 -24.67
N TRP A 249 29.06 -5.66 -24.70
CA TRP A 249 28.42 -6.97 -24.62
C TRP A 249 27.52 -7.14 -25.85
N THR A 250 28.02 -7.92 -26.80
CA THR A 250 27.31 -8.36 -28.00
C THR A 250 26.37 -9.51 -27.64
N TRP A 251 25.06 -9.26 -27.68
CA TRP A 251 24.05 -10.33 -27.58
C TRP A 251 23.70 -10.82 -28.99
N ARG A 252 24.26 -11.96 -29.39
CA ARG A 252 23.93 -12.63 -30.67
C ARG A 252 22.70 -13.52 -30.46
N SER A 253 21.62 -13.15 -31.13
CA SER A 253 20.38 -13.92 -31.27
C SER A 253 20.59 -15.23 -32.02
N LYS A 254 20.20 -16.36 -31.40
CA LYS A 254 19.84 -17.60 -32.10
C LYS A 254 18.69 -18.28 -31.35
N CYS A 255 17.46 -17.95 -31.75
CA CYS A 255 16.28 -18.74 -31.40
C CYS A 255 15.98 -19.65 -32.61
N ARG A 256 16.34 -20.93 -32.52
CA ARG A 256 15.88 -21.96 -33.47
C ARG A 256 14.51 -22.44 -33.00
N ARG A 257 13.53 -22.35 -33.90
CA ARG A 257 12.28 -23.11 -33.86
C ARG A 257 12.60 -24.61 -33.86
N THR A 258 11.99 -25.35 -32.94
CA THR A 258 11.57 -26.74 -33.18
C THR A 258 10.18 -26.92 -32.55
N ASN A 259 9.32 -27.57 -33.33
CA ASN A 259 7.89 -27.76 -33.12
C ASN A 259 7.64 -29.28 -33.15
N SER A 260 7.05 -29.84 -32.08
CA SER A 260 6.47 -31.20 -31.95
C SER A 260 6.43 -31.57 -30.46
N ALA A 261 5.43 -32.13 -29.80
CA ALA A 261 4.11 -32.69 -30.11
C ALA A 261 3.41 -32.90 -28.73
N PRO A 262 2.12 -33.29 -28.66
CA PRO A 262 1.18 -32.91 -27.59
C PRO A 262 1.11 -33.90 -26.42
N TRP A 263 0.88 -33.40 -25.19
CA TRP A 263 0.55 -34.22 -24.03
C TRP A 263 -0.96 -34.33 -23.83
N ARG A 264 -1.42 -35.59 -23.82
CA ARG A 264 -2.78 -36.08 -23.60
C ARG A 264 -3.40 -35.57 -22.29
N ARG A 265 -4.68 -35.19 -22.39
CA ARG A 265 -5.67 -35.22 -21.30
C ARG A 265 -6.01 -36.66 -20.93
N MET A 266 -5.97 -36.99 -19.64
CA MET A 266 -6.80 -38.06 -19.06
C MET A 266 -6.90 -37.85 -17.54
N ARG A 267 -8.11 -37.53 -17.08
CA ARG A 267 -8.78 -38.10 -15.88
C ARG A 267 -10.12 -37.39 -15.71
N SER A 268 -11.15 -37.98 -16.31
CA SER A 268 -12.55 -37.88 -15.90
C SER A 268 -12.79 -38.96 -14.85
N GLY A 269 -13.27 -38.56 -13.66
CA GLY A 269 -13.78 -39.48 -12.65
C GLY A 269 -15.29 -39.68 -12.83
N ALA A 270 -15.74 -40.92 -12.69
CA ALA A 270 -17.12 -41.26 -12.40
C ALA A 270 -17.18 -42.58 -11.61
N MET A 271 -17.72 -42.46 -10.39
CA MET A 271 -18.60 -43.36 -9.63
C MET A 271 -18.48 -44.89 -9.80
N SER A 272 -18.29 -45.58 -8.67
CA SER A 272 -19.23 -46.64 -8.25
C SER A 272 -19.11 -46.98 -6.77
N THR A 273 -20.28 -47.00 -6.14
CA THR A 273 -20.71 -47.55 -4.85
C THR A 273 -20.21 -48.95 -4.52
N THR A 274 -19.84 -49.18 -3.26
CA THR A 274 -20.00 -50.48 -2.58
C THR A 274 -20.11 -50.31 -1.07
N ALA A 275 -20.85 -51.24 -0.48
CA ALA A 275 -21.54 -51.20 0.78
C ALA A 275 -20.68 -51.40 2.04
N TRP A 276 -21.30 -51.05 3.18
CA TRP A 276 -20.96 -51.34 4.57
C TRP A 276 -20.72 -52.84 4.86
N PRO A 277 -20.03 -53.14 5.98
CA PRO A 277 -20.79 -53.68 7.12
C PRO A 277 -20.43 -53.06 8.49
N ARG A 278 -21.43 -53.09 9.38
CA ARG A 278 -21.40 -52.73 10.80
C ARG A 278 -20.61 -53.75 11.65
N SER A 279 -19.89 -53.26 12.66
CA SER A 279 -19.83 -53.82 14.03
C SER A 279 -19.13 -52.81 14.96
N SER A 280 -19.84 -52.10 15.84
CA SER A 280 -20.14 -52.44 17.25
C SER A 280 -18.92 -52.79 18.12
N ARG A 281 -18.45 -51.85 18.94
CA ARG A 281 -18.24 -52.03 20.40
C ARG A 281 -17.95 -50.70 21.09
N ALA A 282 -18.62 -50.52 22.23
CA ALA A 282 -18.52 -49.41 23.17
C ALA A 282 -17.21 -49.45 23.97
N ILE A 283 -16.89 -48.34 24.66
CA ILE A 283 -16.35 -48.19 26.04
C ILE A 283 -15.80 -46.75 26.18
N GLY A 284 -16.40 -45.93 27.05
CA GLY A 284 -15.71 -44.77 27.69
C GLY A 284 -15.12 -45.20 29.05
N PRO A 285 -14.82 -44.31 30.02
CA PRO A 285 -14.41 -42.90 30.00
C PRO A 285 -13.13 -42.66 30.87
N ARG A 286 -12.80 -41.38 31.15
CA ARG A 286 -11.86 -40.84 32.19
C ARG A 286 -10.37 -40.74 31.76
N TRP A 287 -9.50 -39.83 32.23
CA TRP A 287 -9.36 -38.99 33.44
C TRP A 287 -8.51 -37.71 33.16
N CYS A 288 -8.58 -36.77 34.11
CA CYS A 288 -7.72 -35.62 34.49
C CYS A 288 -6.31 -35.49 33.85
N SER A 289 -5.77 -34.28 33.62
CA SER A 289 -5.51 -33.21 34.62
C SER A 289 -5.41 -31.83 33.98
#